data_AF-A0A7G9L365-F1
#
_entry.id   AF-A0A7G9L365-F1
#
_cell.length_a   1.000
_cell.length_b   1.000
_cell.length_c   1.000
_cell.angle_alpha   90.00
_cell.angle_beta   90.00
_cell.angle_gamma   90.00
#
_symmetry.space_group_name_H-M   'P 1'
#
loop_
_entity.id
_entity.type
_entity.pdbx_description
1 polymer ?
#
loop_
_entity_poly.entity_id
_entity_poly.type
_entity_poly.pdbx_seq_one_letter_code
_entity_poly.pdbx_strand_id
1 'polypeptide(L)'
;MAGGQTNIAIRLDAGHAGWRLDRALAATVPTLSRERLKALIRAGSLTADGTAVRDPAIKVSGGETYTLDVPEPEPAHNVAQDIPLEIAFEDEHLLVVDKPAGLVVHPAAGNYDGTLVNALLHHCGGSLSGIGGVARPGIVHRIDKDTSGLLVVAKSDVAHEGLARQFAAHSIDRRYLAIVDGMMKTADGTVDAPLARSSANRKKIAIVGEGRGKRAVTHWKRLEILDNSALVECSLETGRTHQVRVHMASIGHPLLGDPVYGRSKPHRDLLKTLGFVRQALHAAKLGFTHPVTKHRLSFSSGMPADMQELFNRLRV
;
A
#
# COMPACT_ATOMS: atom_id res chain seq x y z
N MET A 1 -31.26 12.84 -12.19
CA MET A 1 -30.78 14.09 -11.57
C MET A 1 -29.40 14.34 -12.14
N ALA A 2 -29.25 15.38 -12.97
CA ALA A 2 -28.01 15.67 -13.69
C ALA A 2 -26.87 15.95 -12.69
N GLY A 3 -25.83 15.10 -12.69
CA GLY A 3 -24.68 15.27 -11.82
C GLY A 3 -23.93 16.56 -12.17
N GLY A 4 -23.54 17.33 -11.15
CA GLY A 4 -22.85 18.61 -11.33
C GLY A 4 -21.54 18.40 -12.09
N GLN A 5 -21.34 19.16 -13.17
CA GLN A 5 -20.05 19.29 -13.84
C GLN A 5 -19.47 20.65 -13.48
N THR A 6 -18.21 20.68 -13.05
CA THR A 6 -17.51 21.94 -12.81
C THR A 6 -16.75 22.31 -14.07
N ASN A 7 -17.18 23.38 -14.74
CA ASN A 7 -16.51 23.89 -15.93
C ASN A 7 -15.46 24.92 -15.51
N ILE A 8 -14.20 24.63 -15.83
CA ILE A 8 -13.07 25.52 -15.56
C ILE A 8 -12.65 26.16 -16.88
N ALA A 9 -12.82 27.48 -16.98
CA ALA A 9 -12.25 28.26 -18.07
C ALA A 9 -10.76 28.50 -17.79
N ILE A 10 -9.92 28.14 -18.76
CA ILE A 10 -8.46 28.21 -18.63
C ILE A 10 -7.94 29.07 -19.76
N ARG A 11 -7.11 30.07 -19.42
CA ARG A 11 -6.36 30.85 -20.40
C ARG A 11 -4.87 30.62 -20.16
N LEU A 12 -4.16 30.14 -21.17
CA LEU A 12 -2.72 29.96 -21.09
C LEU A 12 -2.01 31.30 -21.30
N ASP A 13 -1.03 31.61 -20.46
CA ASP A 13 -0.16 32.77 -20.69
C ASP A 13 0.77 32.56 -21.90
N ALA A 14 1.22 33.65 -22.52
CA ALA A 14 2.18 33.62 -23.63
C ALA A 14 3.50 32.90 -23.26
N GLY A 15 3.88 32.91 -21.97
CA GLY A 15 5.06 32.19 -21.46
C GLY A 15 4.97 30.65 -21.54
N HIS A 16 3.79 30.09 -21.82
CA HIS A 16 3.59 28.66 -22.02
C HIS A 16 3.87 28.21 -23.46
N ALA A 17 4.20 29.12 -24.39
CA ALA A 17 4.52 28.78 -25.77
C ALA A 17 5.57 27.66 -25.87
N GLY A 18 5.29 26.65 -26.68
CA GLY A 18 6.12 25.47 -26.88
C GLY A 18 6.01 24.39 -25.80
N TRP A 19 5.26 24.63 -24.72
CA TRP A 19 5.03 23.63 -23.68
C TRP A 19 4.06 22.55 -24.15
N ARG A 20 4.16 21.36 -23.56
CA ARG A 20 3.10 20.35 -23.71
C ARG A 20 1.83 20.84 -23.02
N LEU A 21 0.69 20.61 -23.64
CA LEU A 21 -0.62 20.97 -23.12
C LEU A 21 -0.84 20.48 -21.68
N ASP A 22 -0.53 19.22 -21.38
CA ASP A 22 -0.64 18.68 -20.03
C ASP A 22 0.18 19.42 -18.96
N ARG A 23 1.33 19.97 -19.35
CA ARG A 23 2.23 20.72 -18.48
C ARG A 23 1.74 22.16 -18.30
N ALA A 24 1.31 22.80 -19.39
CA ALA A 24 0.77 24.16 -19.36
C ALA A 24 -0.49 24.21 -18.47
N LEU A 25 -1.44 23.30 -18.68
CA LEU A 25 -2.66 23.23 -17.87
C LEU A 25 -2.37 22.94 -16.39
N ALA A 26 -1.36 22.12 -16.08
CA ALA A 26 -0.98 21.84 -14.69
C ALA A 26 -0.35 23.05 -13.98
N ALA A 27 0.27 23.97 -14.73
CA ALA A 27 0.78 25.22 -14.18
C ALA A 27 -0.36 26.23 -13.94
N THR A 28 -1.37 26.25 -14.82
CA THR A 28 -2.50 27.20 -14.75
C THR A 28 -3.62 26.74 -13.81
N VAL A 29 -3.83 25.43 -13.63
CA VAL A 29 -4.86 24.84 -12.76
C VAL A 29 -4.19 24.05 -11.63
N PRO A 30 -3.62 24.72 -10.61
CA PRO A 30 -2.84 24.05 -9.57
C PRO A 30 -3.68 23.14 -8.67
N THR A 31 -5.01 23.26 -8.71
CA THR A 31 -5.96 22.39 -8.00
C THR A 31 -6.04 20.98 -8.59
N LEU A 32 -5.57 20.76 -9.83
CA LEU A 32 -5.59 19.45 -10.48
C LEU A 32 -4.17 18.96 -10.79
N SER A 33 -3.87 17.73 -10.38
CA SER A 33 -2.60 17.10 -10.74
C SER A 33 -2.47 16.89 -12.25
N ARG A 34 -1.24 16.95 -12.77
CA ARG A 34 -0.94 16.69 -14.19
C ARG A 34 -1.48 15.35 -14.70
N GLU A 35 -1.47 14.31 -13.87
CA GLU A 35 -2.00 12.99 -14.26
C GLU A 35 -3.53 12.99 -14.35
N ARG A 36 -4.22 13.72 -13.46
CA ARG A 36 -5.68 13.93 -13.57
C ARG A 36 -6.02 14.69 -14.85
N LEU A 37 -5.27 15.74 -15.18
CA LEU A 37 -5.44 16.50 -16.43
C LEU A 37 -5.26 15.63 -17.68
N LYS A 38 -4.22 14.79 -17.73
CA LYS A 38 -4.05 13.81 -18.83
C LYS A 38 -5.23 12.86 -18.99
N ALA A 39 -5.79 12.39 -17.88
CA ALA A 39 -6.94 11.50 -17.90
C ALA A 39 -8.19 12.21 -18.46
N LEU A 40 -8.46 13.45 -18.01
CA LEU A 40 -9.56 14.27 -18.49
C LEU A 40 -9.43 14.61 -19.98
N ILE A 41 -8.23 14.99 -20.45
CA ILE A 41 -7.96 15.23 -21.87
C ILE A 41 -8.27 13.98 -22.71
N ARG A 42 -7.75 12.82 -22.33
CA ARG A 42 -8.00 11.56 -23.06
C ARG A 42 -9.47 11.16 -23.06
N ALA A 43 -10.20 11.47 -21.98
CA ALA A 43 -11.63 11.25 -21.86
C ALA A 43 -12.45 12.23 -22.74
N GLY A 44 -11.81 13.22 -23.36
CA GLY A 44 -12.47 14.24 -24.18
C GLY A 44 -13.11 15.36 -23.37
N SER A 45 -12.71 15.53 -22.11
CA SER A 45 -13.27 16.54 -21.19
C SER A 45 -12.59 17.92 -21.32
N LEU A 46 -11.67 18.09 -22.26
CA LEU A 46 -11.05 19.38 -22.57
C LEU A 46 -11.51 19.82 -23.96
N THR A 47 -11.99 21.05 -24.09
CA THR A 47 -12.39 21.65 -25.37
C THR A 47 -11.63 22.95 -25.65
N ALA A 48 -11.29 23.16 -26.92
CA ALA A 48 -10.81 24.43 -27.46
C ALA A 48 -11.85 24.89 -28.49
N ASP A 49 -12.45 26.07 -28.29
CA ASP A 49 -13.51 26.61 -29.15
C ASP A 49 -14.62 25.58 -29.48
N GLY A 50 -15.04 24.82 -28.46
CA GLY A 50 -16.07 23.78 -28.59
C GLY A 50 -15.61 22.46 -29.20
N THR A 51 -14.36 22.35 -29.66
CA THR A 51 -13.80 21.11 -30.22
C THR A 51 -13.00 20.36 -29.16
N ALA A 52 -13.29 19.07 -28.98
CA ALA A 52 -12.61 18.23 -27.99
C ALA A 52 -11.13 18.00 -28.34
N VAL A 53 -10.25 18.32 -27.40
CA VAL A 53 -8.81 18.08 -27.48
C VAL A 53 -8.50 16.82 -26.67
N ARG A 54 -7.95 15.80 -27.34
CA ARG A 54 -7.71 14.47 -26.74
C ARG A 54 -6.25 14.07 -26.61
N ASP A 55 -5.33 14.84 -27.20
CA ASP A 55 -3.90 14.58 -27.08
C ASP A 55 -3.24 15.52 -26.05
N PRO A 56 -2.84 15.01 -24.87
CA PRO A 56 -2.17 15.82 -23.85
C PRO A 56 -0.74 16.22 -24.21
N ALA A 57 -0.17 15.65 -25.27
CA ALA A 57 1.22 15.87 -25.67
C ALA A 57 1.42 17.00 -26.67
N ILE A 58 0.35 17.56 -27.25
CA ILE A 58 0.45 18.65 -28.23
C ILE A 58 1.17 19.86 -27.62
N LYS A 59 1.93 20.55 -28.47
CA LYS A 59 2.55 21.81 -28.09
C LYS A 59 1.53 22.94 -28.19
N VAL A 60 1.51 23.81 -27.19
CA VAL A 60 0.68 25.01 -27.18
C VAL A 60 1.48 26.20 -27.71
N SER A 61 0.82 27.13 -28.36
CA SER A 61 1.34 28.39 -28.88
C SER A 61 1.43 29.47 -27.80
N GLY A 62 0.71 29.33 -26.69
CA GLY A 62 0.55 30.35 -25.65
C GLY A 62 -0.57 31.34 -26.02
N GLY A 63 -1.37 31.75 -25.04
CA GLY A 63 -2.53 32.62 -25.25
C GLY A 63 -3.84 31.89 -25.52
N GLU A 64 -3.83 30.57 -25.74
CA GLU A 64 -5.05 29.81 -26.03
C GLU A 64 -6.00 29.74 -24.83
N THR A 65 -7.28 29.61 -25.15
CA THR A 65 -8.35 29.38 -24.18
C THR A 65 -8.90 27.98 -24.31
N TYR A 66 -9.08 27.33 -23.16
CA TYR A 66 -9.69 26.01 -23.06
C TYR A 66 -10.84 26.03 -22.05
N THR A 67 -11.81 25.15 -22.27
CA THR A 67 -12.80 24.79 -21.25
C THR A 67 -12.55 23.37 -20.82
N LEU A 68 -12.35 23.16 -19.52
CA LEU A 68 -12.16 21.85 -18.91
C LEU A 68 -13.43 21.48 -18.13
N ASP A 69 -14.10 20.44 -18.59
CA ASP A 69 -15.24 19.86 -17.90
C ASP A 69 -14.69 18.87 -16.85
N VAL A 70 -14.76 19.24 -15.58
CA VAL A 70 -14.34 18.36 -14.49
C VAL A 70 -15.59 17.66 -13.97
N PRO A 71 -15.78 16.36 -14.25
CA PRO A 71 -16.86 15.62 -13.61
C PRO A 71 -16.63 15.64 -12.10
N GLU A 72 -17.71 15.74 -11.33
CA GLU A 72 -17.65 15.53 -9.89
C GLU A 72 -16.84 14.24 -9.62
N PRO A 73 -15.87 14.29 -8.69
CA PRO A 73 -15.25 13.06 -8.22
C PRO A 73 -16.38 12.13 -7.77
N GLU A 74 -16.44 10.90 -8.31
CA GLU A 74 -17.30 9.89 -7.70
C GLU A 74 -16.97 9.87 -6.20
N PRO A 75 -17.97 10.08 -5.31
CA PRO A 75 -17.72 10.01 -3.90
C PRO A 75 -17.13 8.63 -3.62
N ALA A 76 -15.92 8.57 -3.09
CA ALA A 76 -15.39 7.36 -2.47
C ALA A 76 -16.16 7.13 -1.16
N HIS A 77 -17.47 6.87 -1.26
CA HIS A 77 -18.23 6.38 -0.14
C HIS A 77 -17.96 4.90 -0.07
N ASN A 78 -16.89 4.56 0.65
CA ASN A 78 -16.66 3.21 1.09
C ASN A 78 -17.95 2.77 1.81
N VAL A 79 -18.67 1.81 1.25
CA VAL A 79 -19.90 1.30 1.85
C VAL A 79 -19.52 0.23 2.88
N ALA A 80 -20.18 0.24 4.04
CA ALA A 80 -20.05 -0.79 5.05
C ALA A 80 -20.45 -2.16 4.47
N GLN A 81 -19.62 -3.18 4.68
CA GLN A 81 -19.90 -4.55 4.23
C GLN A 81 -19.66 -5.52 5.39
N ASP A 82 -20.59 -6.46 5.58
CA ASP A 82 -20.49 -7.50 6.59
C ASP A 82 -19.44 -8.54 6.15
N ILE A 83 -18.19 -8.27 6.50
CA ILE A 83 -17.03 -9.12 6.25
C ILE A 83 -16.43 -9.44 7.62
N PRO A 84 -16.34 -10.72 8.01
CA PRO A 84 -15.82 -11.11 9.31
C PRO A 84 -14.39 -10.59 9.55
N LEU A 85 -14.15 -10.08 10.76
CA LEU A 85 -12.86 -9.62 11.23
C LEU A 85 -12.39 -10.47 12.41
N GLU A 86 -11.13 -10.90 12.37
CA GLU A 86 -10.47 -11.45 13.52
C GLU A 86 -9.85 -10.30 14.33
N ILE A 87 -10.30 -10.11 15.57
CA ILE A 87 -9.94 -8.96 16.40
C ILE A 87 -9.07 -9.45 17.55
N ALA A 88 -7.80 -9.04 17.54
CA ALA A 88 -6.85 -9.35 18.60
C ALA A 88 -7.02 -8.43 19.82
N PHE A 89 -7.52 -7.21 19.60
CA PHE A 89 -7.80 -6.24 20.65
C PHE A 89 -8.75 -5.16 20.15
N GLU A 90 -9.64 -4.68 21.02
CA GLU A 90 -10.50 -3.54 20.73
C GLU A 90 -10.83 -2.78 22.02
N ASP A 91 -10.77 -1.46 21.95
CA ASP A 91 -11.30 -0.55 22.97
C ASP A 91 -12.06 0.62 22.31
N GLU A 92 -12.33 1.68 23.06
CA GLU A 92 -12.99 2.88 22.57
C GLU A 92 -12.19 3.61 21.47
N HIS A 93 -10.87 3.55 21.52
CA HIS A 93 -9.98 4.41 20.76
C HIS A 93 -9.32 3.73 19.57
N LEU A 94 -9.12 2.42 19.62
CA LEU A 94 -8.47 1.66 18.55
C LEU A 94 -8.90 0.19 18.53
N LEU A 95 -8.52 -0.47 17.45
CA LEU A 95 -8.65 -1.92 17.29
C LEU A 95 -7.40 -2.47 16.62
N VAL A 96 -7.07 -3.74 16.92
CA VAL A 96 -6.01 -4.50 16.25
C VAL A 96 -6.67 -5.71 15.60
N VAL A 97 -6.64 -5.75 14.27
CA VAL A 97 -7.14 -6.90 13.50
C VAL A 97 -6.01 -7.84 13.15
N ASP A 98 -6.32 -9.12 13.06
CA ASP A 98 -5.52 -10.09 12.32
C ASP A 98 -6.10 -10.22 10.90
N LYS A 99 -5.44 -9.60 9.93
CA LYS A 99 -5.93 -9.56 8.55
C LYS A 99 -5.62 -10.89 7.86
N PRO A 100 -6.59 -11.60 7.27
CA PRO A 100 -6.29 -12.77 6.45
C PRO A 100 -5.56 -12.36 5.17
N ALA A 101 -4.82 -13.29 4.56
CA ALA A 101 -4.29 -13.09 3.21
C ALA A 101 -5.44 -13.00 2.19
N GLY A 102 -5.25 -12.23 1.12
CA GLY A 102 -6.26 -12.00 0.09
C GLY A 102 -7.14 -10.78 0.33
N LEU A 103 -7.26 -10.29 1.58
CA LEU A 103 -8.03 -9.09 1.90
C LEU A 103 -7.22 -7.82 1.63
N VAL A 104 -7.73 -6.95 0.74
CA VAL A 104 -7.14 -5.63 0.46
C VAL A 104 -7.43 -4.69 1.63
N VAL A 105 -6.44 -3.90 2.07
CA VAL A 105 -6.65 -2.97 3.20
C VAL A 105 -7.59 -1.81 2.85
N HIS A 106 -7.37 -1.18 1.69
CA HIS A 106 -8.06 0.04 1.30
C HIS A 106 -8.45 -0.03 -0.18
N PRO A 107 -9.63 0.49 -0.58
CA PRO A 107 -10.06 0.53 -1.97
C PRO A 107 -9.01 1.14 -2.90
N ALA A 108 -8.81 0.49 -4.03
CA ALA A 108 -7.83 0.88 -5.04
C ALA A 108 -8.31 0.44 -6.42
N ALA A 109 -7.66 0.92 -7.48
CA ALA A 109 -7.97 0.48 -8.83
C ALA A 109 -7.97 -1.06 -8.93
N GLY A 110 -9.10 -1.63 -9.34
CA GLY A 110 -9.33 -3.08 -9.44
C GLY A 110 -9.82 -3.78 -8.16
N ASN A 111 -9.94 -3.08 -7.02
CA ASN A 111 -10.61 -3.57 -5.80
C ASN A 111 -11.33 -2.36 -5.16
N TYR A 112 -12.52 -2.03 -5.65
CA TYR A 112 -13.26 -0.83 -5.26
C TYR A 112 -14.03 -1.02 -3.94
N ASP A 113 -14.33 -2.26 -3.59
CA ASP A 113 -14.99 -2.69 -2.35
C ASP A 113 -14.39 -4.04 -1.89
N GLY A 114 -15.04 -4.71 -0.92
CA GLY A 114 -14.56 -5.98 -0.38
C GLY A 114 -13.24 -5.84 0.38
N THR A 115 -12.99 -4.66 0.96
CA THR A 115 -11.72 -4.34 1.63
C THR A 115 -11.87 -4.32 3.15
N LEU A 116 -10.74 -4.31 3.86
CA LEU A 116 -10.71 -4.14 5.30
C LEU A 116 -11.44 -2.86 5.74
N VAL A 117 -11.32 -1.76 4.99
CA VAL A 117 -12.08 -0.53 5.28
C VAL A 117 -13.60 -0.77 5.22
N ASN A 118 -14.11 -1.54 4.25
CA ASN A 118 -15.54 -1.85 4.17
C ASN A 118 -16.00 -2.67 5.39
N ALA A 119 -15.19 -3.65 5.79
CA ALA A 119 -15.42 -4.47 6.98
C ALA A 119 -15.42 -3.63 8.27
N LEU A 120 -14.44 -2.73 8.42
CA LEU A 120 -14.31 -1.86 9.58
C LEU A 120 -15.46 -0.86 9.70
N LEU A 121 -15.94 -0.32 8.58
CA LEU A 121 -17.10 0.56 8.56
C LEU A 121 -18.38 -0.14 9.05
N HIS A 122 -18.53 -1.43 8.71
CA HIS A 122 -19.61 -2.25 9.22
C HIS A 122 -19.44 -2.52 10.72
N HIS A 123 -18.28 -3.05 11.13
CA HIS A 123 -17.99 -3.41 12.52
C HIS A 123 -18.13 -2.24 13.50
N CYS A 124 -17.62 -1.06 13.12
CA CYS A 124 -17.68 0.12 13.96
C CYS A 124 -18.96 0.95 13.78
N GLY A 125 -20.00 0.43 13.09
CA GLY A 125 -21.29 1.12 12.93
C GLY A 125 -21.17 2.50 12.27
N GLY A 126 -20.22 2.67 11.34
CA GLY A 126 -19.97 3.94 10.65
C GLY A 126 -19.22 5.01 11.45
N SER A 127 -18.89 4.77 12.72
CA SER A 127 -18.18 5.73 13.59
C SER A 127 -16.75 6.08 13.15
N LEU A 128 -16.17 5.28 12.24
CA LEU A 128 -14.86 5.56 11.64
C LEU A 128 -14.89 6.67 10.58
N SER A 129 -16.07 7.08 10.12
CA SER A 129 -16.24 8.08 9.07
C SER A 129 -15.60 9.41 9.47
N GLY A 130 -14.63 9.89 8.70
CA GLY A 130 -13.91 11.15 8.95
C GLY A 130 -12.55 11.01 9.63
N ILE A 131 -12.29 9.89 10.33
CA ILE A 131 -11.04 9.67 11.06
C ILE A 131 -9.87 9.52 10.09
N GLY A 132 -8.91 10.44 10.11
CA GLY A 132 -7.80 10.41 9.14
C GLY A 132 -8.22 10.78 7.70
N GLY A 133 -9.40 11.37 7.53
CA GLY A 133 -9.98 11.81 6.27
C GLY A 133 -10.93 10.79 5.63
N VAL A 134 -11.80 11.30 4.75
CA VAL A 134 -12.91 10.52 4.11
C VAL A 134 -12.41 9.32 3.32
N ALA A 135 -11.21 9.41 2.73
CA ALA A 135 -10.68 8.34 1.92
C ALA A 135 -10.34 7.10 2.77
N ARG A 136 -9.61 7.24 3.88
CA ARG A 136 -8.95 6.13 4.60
C ARG A 136 -9.35 6.08 6.08
N PRO A 137 -10.63 5.93 6.41
CA PRO A 137 -11.13 6.04 7.78
C PRO A 137 -10.37 5.12 8.74
N GLY A 138 -9.67 5.70 9.72
CA GLY A 138 -8.93 4.98 10.76
C GLY A 138 -7.61 4.30 10.36
N ILE A 139 -7.26 4.26 9.07
CA ILE A 139 -6.09 3.51 8.57
C ILE A 139 -4.80 4.33 8.68
N VAL A 140 -3.94 3.96 9.64
CA VAL A 140 -2.63 4.61 9.87
C VAL A 140 -1.44 3.90 9.20
N HIS A 141 -1.62 2.63 8.83
CA HIS A 141 -0.63 1.81 8.12
C HIS A 141 -1.29 0.69 7.34
N ARG A 142 -0.52 -0.05 6.53
CA ARG A 142 -1.06 -1.13 5.70
C ARG A 142 -0.06 -2.28 5.52
N ILE A 143 -0.60 -3.45 5.25
CA ILE A 143 0.12 -4.61 4.70
C ILE A 143 -0.43 -4.95 3.31
N ASP A 144 0.32 -5.73 2.53
CA ASP A 144 -0.07 -6.11 1.18
C ASP A 144 -1.31 -7.02 1.19
N LYS A 145 -2.02 -7.10 0.06
CA LYS A 145 -3.24 -7.93 -0.11
C LYS A 145 -3.02 -9.35 0.41
N ASP A 146 -1.97 -10.00 -0.06
CA ASP A 146 -1.67 -11.40 0.24
C ASP A 146 -0.68 -11.57 1.41
N THR A 147 -0.46 -10.51 2.18
CA THR A 147 0.23 -10.59 3.49
C THR A 147 -0.83 -10.65 4.57
N SER A 148 -0.73 -11.62 5.46
CA SER A 148 -1.61 -11.76 6.63
C SER A 148 -1.01 -11.13 7.88
N GLY A 149 -1.77 -11.05 8.96
CA GLY A 149 -1.28 -10.67 10.28
C GLY A 149 -1.80 -9.33 10.79
N LEU A 150 -1.16 -8.89 11.89
CA LEU A 150 -1.62 -7.80 12.74
C LEU A 150 -1.62 -6.42 12.05
N LEU A 151 -2.71 -5.68 12.22
CA LEU A 151 -2.88 -4.31 11.76
C LEU A 151 -3.67 -3.49 12.79
N VAL A 152 -3.06 -2.44 13.35
CA VAL A 152 -3.76 -1.43 14.18
C VAL A 152 -4.55 -0.42 13.33
N VAL A 153 -5.78 -0.13 13.76
CA VAL A 153 -6.70 0.86 13.19
C VAL A 153 -7.17 1.79 14.30
N ALA A 154 -7.28 3.08 13.99
CA ALA A 154 -7.78 4.07 14.95
C ALA A 154 -9.30 4.20 14.87
N LYS A 155 -9.97 4.22 16.04
CA LYS A 155 -11.42 4.47 16.21
C LYS A 155 -11.73 5.88 16.69
N SER A 156 -10.72 6.69 16.99
CA SER A 156 -10.86 8.12 17.33
C SER A 156 -9.75 8.95 16.69
N ASP A 157 -9.98 10.26 16.51
CA ASP A 157 -8.98 11.18 15.95
C ASP A 157 -7.71 11.25 16.80
N VAL A 158 -7.86 11.30 18.12
CA VAL A 158 -6.73 11.29 19.07
C VAL A 158 -5.86 10.03 18.89
N ALA A 159 -6.50 8.88 18.69
CA ALA A 159 -5.78 7.65 18.39
C ALA A 159 -5.11 7.69 17.03
N HIS A 160 -5.78 8.20 16.00
CA HIS A 160 -5.25 8.32 14.65
C HIS A 160 -3.99 9.18 14.63
N GLU A 161 -4.04 10.38 15.22
CA GLU A 161 -2.89 11.29 15.32
C GLU A 161 -1.75 10.70 16.15
N GLY A 162 -2.06 10.05 17.29
CA GLY A 162 -1.06 9.45 18.15
C GLY A 162 -0.36 8.25 17.51
N LEU A 163 -1.08 7.40 16.80
CA LEU A 163 -0.50 6.30 16.02
C LEU A 163 0.29 6.83 14.83
N ALA A 164 -0.25 7.80 14.07
CA ALA A 164 0.45 8.40 12.93
C ALA A 164 1.80 8.99 13.34
N ARG A 165 1.87 9.68 14.49
CA ARG A 165 3.14 10.17 15.05
C ARG A 165 4.12 9.05 15.37
N GLN A 166 3.66 7.95 15.96
CA GLN A 166 4.53 6.80 16.27
C GLN A 166 5.03 6.09 15.01
N PHE A 167 4.21 5.98 13.96
CA PHE A 167 4.65 5.47 12.66
C PHE A 167 5.69 6.39 12.01
N ALA A 168 5.47 7.72 12.07
CA ALA A 168 6.41 8.71 11.54
C ALA A 168 7.74 8.72 12.32
N ALA A 169 7.69 8.52 13.64
CA ALA A 169 8.86 8.43 14.51
C ALA A 169 9.54 7.06 14.51
N HIS A 170 9.02 6.08 13.76
CA HIS A 170 9.57 4.72 13.69
C HIS A 170 9.63 4.00 15.06
N SER A 171 8.75 4.33 16.00
CA SER A 171 8.76 3.81 17.40
C SER A 171 7.87 2.58 17.65
N ILE A 172 7.15 2.14 16.61
CA ILE A 172 6.29 0.95 16.64
C ILE A 172 7.12 -0.29 16.31
N ASP A 173 7.06 -1.30 17.18
CA ASP A 173 7.64 -2.61 16.93
C ASP A 173 6.76 -3.37 15.93
N ARG A 174 7.34 -3.73 14.78
CA ARG A 174 6.68 -4.49 13.73
C ARG A 174 7.60 -5.61 13.29
N ARG A 175 7.18 -6.85 13.56
CA ARG A 175 7.94 -8.03 13.17
C ARG A 175 7.10 -8.96 12.33
N TYR A 176 7.72 -9.44 11.27
CA TYR A 176 7.11 -10.33 10.30
C TYR A 176 7.82 -11.68 10.35
N LEU A 177 7.06 -12.76 10.24
CA LEU A 177 7.61 -14.06 9.90
C LEU A 177 7.60 -14.22 8.38
N ALA A 178 8.69 -14.73 7.85
CA ALA A 178 8.90 -14.94 6.43
C ALA A 178 9.56 -16.28 6.17
N ILE A 179 9.09 -17.03 5.18
CA ILE A 179 9.79 -18.21 4.66
C ILE A 179 10.45 -17.82 3.34
N VAL A 180 11.78 -17.90 3.27
CA VAL A 180 12.57 -17.43 2.13
C VAL A 180 13.28 -18.55 1.40
N ASP A 181 13.47 -18.37 0.10
CA ASP A 181 14.21 -19.29 -0.77
C ASP A 181 15.72 -19.23 -0.48
N GLY A 182 16.37 -20.38 -0.59
CA GLY A 182 17.81 -20.52 -0.42
C GLY A 182 18.28 -20.54 1.03
N MET A 183 19.48 -21.09 1.22
CA MET A 183 20.12 -21.20 2.52
C MET A 183 20.83 -19.88 2.87
N MET A 184 20.26 -19.14 3.83
CA MET A 184 20.91 -17.94 4.38
C MET A 184 22.11 -18.35 5.22
N LYS A 185 23.34 -17.99 4.83
CA LYS A 185 24.56 -18.40 5.55
C LYS A 185 24.77 -17.61 6.84
N THR A 186 24.43 -16.33 6.85
CA THR A 186 24.52 -15.46 8.02
C THR A 186 23.26 -15.58 8.88
N ALA A 187 23.42 -15.38 10.19
CA ALA A 187 22.32 -15.51 11.16
C ALA A 187 21.39 -14.30 11.16
N ASP A 188 21.88 -13.12 10.77
CA ASP A 188 21.14 -11.86 10.76
C ASP A 188 21.78 -10.87 9.78
N GLY A 189 21.09 -9.77 9.53
CA GLY A 189 21.57 -8.68 8.69
C GLY A 189 20.57 -7.54 8.57
N THR A 190 20.96 -6.52 7.80
CA THR A 190 20.14 -5.33 7.54
C THR A 190 20.18 -4.97 6.07
N VAL A 191 19.03 -4.60 5.51
CA VAL A 191 18.92 -3.96 4.20
C VAL A 191 18.38 -2.55 4.40
N ASP A 192 19.24 -1.55 4.20
CA ASP A 192 18.90 -0.12 4.16
C ASP A 192 19.10 0.39 2.74
N ALA A 193 17.99 0.55 2.01
CA ALA A 193 18.02 0.95 0.62
C ALA A 193 16.75 1.72 0.25
N PRO A 194 16.84 2.80 -0.56
CA PRO A 194 15.65 3.56 -0.93
C PRO A 194 14.81 2.78 -1.94
N LEU A 195 13.50 2.79 -1.73
CA LEU A 195 12.52 2.12 -2.58
C LEU A 195 11.69 3.12 -3.38
N ALA A 196 11.46 2.80 -4.64
CA ALA A 196 10.54 3.52 -5.50
C ALA A 196 9.79 2.55 -6.45
N ARG A 197 8.78 3.07 -7.13
CA ARG A 197 8.12 2.33 -8.20
C ARG A 197 9.13 2.02 -9.30
N SER A 198 9.16 0.78 -9.79
CA SER A 198 10.05 0.42 -10.90
C SER A 198 9.63 1.17 -12.18
N SER A 199 10.62 1.73 -12.88
CA SER A 199 10.45 2.38 -14.18
C SER A 199 10.16 1.38 -15.30
N ALA A 200 10.73 0.16 -15.21
CA ALA A 200 10.54 -0.90 -16.19
C ALA A 200 9.23 -1.68 -16.00
N ASN A 201 8.76 -1.84 -14.75
CA ASN A 201 7.53 -2.57 -14.46
C ASN A 201 6.71 -1.87 -13.37
N ARG A 202 5.63 -1.20 -13.76
CA ARG A 202 4.75 -0.45 -12.85
C ARG A 202 4.05 -1.29 -11.78
N LYS A 203 4.06 -2.63 -11.88
CA LYS A 203 3.55 -3.52 -10.81
C LYS A 203 4.60 -3.78 -9.71
N LYS A 204 5.87 -3.46 -9.96
CA LYS A 204 6.99 -3.70 -9.03
C LYS A 204 7.44 -2.44 -8.30
N ILE A 205 7.97 -2.67 -7.10
CA ILE A 205 8.82 -1.76 -6.36
C ILE A 205 10.25 -2.24 -6.57
N ALA A 206 11.20 -1.31 -6.64
CA ALA A 206 12.61 -1.60 -6.83
C ALA A 206 13.46 -0.76 -5.87
N ILE A 207 14.62 -1.30 -5.51
CA ILE A 207 15.71 -0.51 -4.96
C ILE A 207 16.18 0.45 -6.04
N VAL A 208 16.33 1.72 -5.68
CA VAL A 208 16.81 2.78 -6.56
C VAL A 208 18.05 3.43 -5.99
N GLY A 209 18.72 4.28 -6.78
CA GLY A 209 19.82 5.07 -6.26
C GLY A 209 19.35 6.11 -5.24
N GLU A 210 20.28 6.61 -4.43
CA GLU A 210 20.02 7.67 -3.47
C GLU A 210 19.31 8.88 -4.10
N GLY A 211 18.43 9.53 -3.33
CA GLY A 211 17.61 10.66 -3.77
C GLY A 211 16.47 10.32 -4.74
N ARG A 212 16.39 9.10 -5.29
CA ARG A 212 15.34 8.71 -6.27
C ARG A 212 14.16 7.95 -5.65
N GLY A 213 14.20 7.67 -4.35
CA GLY A 213 13.18 6.88 -3.66
C GLY A 213 13.06 7.25 -2.19
N LYS A 214 12.20 6.54 -1.46
CA LYS A 214 12.03 6.74 -0.02
C LYS A 214 12.90 5.73 0.72
N ARG A 215 13.68 6.18 1.71
CA ARG A 215 14.46 5.30 2.59
C ARG A 215 13.57 4.18 3.13
N ALA A 216 14.11 2.97 3.08
CA ALA A 216 13.48 1.78 3.60
C ALA A 216 14.51 0.93 4.34
N VAL A 217 14.18 0.46 5.54
CA VAL A 217 15.09 -0.32 6.39
C VAL A 217 14.38 -1.56 6.92
N THR A 218 15.00 -2.70 6.69
CA THR A 218 14.55 -3.99 7.20
C THR A 218 15.72 -4.70 7.85
N HIS A 219 15.63 -4.95 9.15
CA HIS A 219 16.50 -5.87 9.85
C HIS A 219 15.90 -7.26 9.73
N TRP A 220 16.74 -8.28 9.63
CA TRP A 220 16.26 -9.65 9.59
C TRP A 220 17.15 -10.56 10.44
N LYS A 221 16.53 -11.60 10.98
CA LYS A 221 17.19 -12.65 11.75
C LYS A 221 16.66 -14.00 11.31
N ARG A 222 17.55 -14.91 10.95
CA ARG A 222 17.22 -16.32 10.68
C ARG A 222 16.83 -16.99 12.00
N LEU A 223 15.63 -17.56 12.01
CA LEU A 223 15.08 -18.30 13.15
C LEU A 223 15.36 -19.79 13.01
N GLU A 224 15.17 -20.34 11.81
CA GLU A 224 15.32 -21.78 11.56
C GLU A 224 15.87 -22.00 10.14
N ILE A 225 16.78 -22.98 10.02
CA ILE A 225 17.23 -23.50 8.73
C ILE A 225 16.21 -24.55 8.28
N LEU A 226 15.81 -24.48 7.02
CA LEU A 226 14.86 -25.39 6.41
C LEU A 226 15.50 -26.01 5.16
N ASP A 227 14.84 -27.00 4.55
CA ASP A 227 15.30 -27.60 3.30
C ASP A 227 15.38 -26.53 2.21
N ASN A 228 16.59 -26.25 1.74
CA ASN A 228 16.91 -25.22 0.74
C ASN A 228 16.17 -23.88 0.94
N SER A 229 15.91 -23.50 2.19
CA SER A 229 15.12 -22.34 2.58
C SER A 229 15.42 -21.94 4.03
N ALA A 230 14.78 -20.89 4.53
CA ALA A 230 14.88 -20.49 5.93
C ALA A 230 13.60 -19.82 6.43
N LEU A 231 13.31 -20.00 7.71
CA LEU A 231 12.37 -19.14 8.45
C LEU A 231 13.12 -17.93 8.99
N VAL A 232 12.63 -16.73 8.74
CA VAL A 232 13.24 -15.48 9.18
C VAL A 232 12.22 -14.57 9.86
N GLU A 233 12.69 -13.84 10.89
CA GLU A 233 12.00 -12.67 11.43
C GLU A 233 12.49 -11.43 10.68
N CYS A 234 11.60 -10.59 10.18
CA CYS A 234 11.91 -9.28 9.61
C CYS A 234 11.36 -8.18 10.52
N SER A 235 12.23 -7.36 11.09
CA SER A 235 11.88 -6.18 11.90
C SER A 235 11.97 -4.90 11.06
N LEU A 236 10.91 -4.09 11.06
CA LEU A 236 10.81 -2.93 10.17
C LEU A 236 10.95 -1.59 10.91
N GLU A 237 11.96 -0.79 10.57
CA GLU A 237 11.94 0.64 10.97
C GLU A 237 10.90 1.41 10.14
N THR A 238 10.90 1.19 8.82
CA THR A 238 10.02 1.85 7.85
C THR A 238 8.95 0.90 7.29
N GLY A 239 7.83 1.44 6.79
CA GLY A 239 6.76 0.66 6.13
C GLY A 239 6.51 1.08 4.69
N ARG A 240 7.39 0.73 3.75
CA ARG A 240 7.21 1.01 2.31
C ARG A 240 6.47 -0.14 1.60
N THR A 241 5.81 0.18 0.49
CA THR A 241 5.11 -0.81 -0.34
C THR A 241 6.06 -1.94 -0.73
N HIS A 242 5.64 -3.19 -0.51
CA HIS A 242 6.42 -4.41 -0.81
C HIS A 242 7.82 -4.46 -0.16
N GLN A 243 8.09 -3.70 0.91
CA GLN A 243 9.45 -3.51 1.43
C GLN A 243 10.19 -4.82 1.74
N VAL A 244 9.63 -5.67 2.60
CA VAL A 244 10.24 -6.97 2.95
C VAL A 244 10.48 -7.81 1.70
N ARG A 245 9.48 -7.85 0.81
CA ARG A 245 9.51 -8.66 -0.41
C ARG A 245 10.65 -8.25 -1.34
N VAL A 246 10.84 -6.95 -1.54
CA VAL A 246 11.93 -6.41 -2.37
C VAL A 246 13.28 -6.59 -1.69
N HIS A 247 13.38 -6.31 -0.39
CA HIS A 247 14.64 -6.39 0.35
C HIS A 247 15.17 -7.82 0.40
N MET A 248 14.31 -8.78 0.78
CA MET A 248 14.70 -10.19 0.83
C MET A 248 15.09 -10.72 -0.56
N ALA A 249 14.34 -10.35 -1.61
CA ALA A 249 14.73 -10.68 -2.99
C ALA A 249 16.07 -10.04 -3.40
N SER A 250 16.37 -8.82 -2.95
CA SER A 250 17.59 -8.10 -3.32
C SER A 250 18.88 -8.75 -2.77
N ILE A 251 18.77 -9.46 -1.66
CA ILE A 251 19.88 -10.21 -1.05
C ILE A 251 19.90 -11.68 -1.48
N GLY A 252 19.15 -12.05 -2.52
CA GLY A 252 19.14 -13.41 -3.08
C GLY A 252 18.20 -14.39 -2.38
N HIS A 253 17.38 -13.93 -1.44
CA HIS A 253 16.50 -14.77 -0.63
C HIS A 253 15.02 -14.33 -0.76
N PRO A 254 14.41 -14.39 -1.96
CA PRO A 254 13.01 -13.99 -2.13
C PRO A 254 12.08 -14.85 -1.28
N LEU A 255 10.94 -14.29 -0.89
CA LEU A 255 9.91 -15.04 -0.15
C LEU A 255 9.35 -16.17 -1.01
N LEU A 256 9.19 -17.36 -0.42
CA LEU A 256 8.53 -18.47 -1.10
C LEU A 256 7.09 -18.10 -1.47
N GLY A 257 6.66 -18.56 -2.64
CA GLY A 257 5.35 -18.26 -3.21
C GLY A 257 5.14 -16.81 -3.70
N ASP A 258 6.09 -15.88 -3.54
CA ASP A 258 5.89 -14.50 -4.00
C ASP A 258 5.77 -14.42 -5.53
N PRO A 259 4.59 -14.04 -6.07
CA PRO A 259 4.35 -14.08 -7.52
C PRO A 259 5.03 -12.94 -8.28
N VAL A 260 5.61 -11.96 -7.58
CA VAL A 260 6.21 -10.75 -8.18
C VAL A 260 7.72 -10.80 -8.15
N TYR A 261 8.29 -11.24 -7.03
CA TYR A 261 9.75 -11.19 -6.78
C TYR A 261 10.40 -12.57 -6.65
N GLY A 262 9.63 -13.65 -6.46
CA GLY A 262 10.13 -15.01 -6.34
C GLY A 262 10.11 -15.78 -7.67
N ARG A 263 11.01 -16.77 -7.77
CA ARG A 263 10.96 -17.82 -8.81
C ARG A 263 10.82 -19.22 -8.22
N SER A 264 11.16 -19.39 -6.95
CA SER A 264 10.98 -20.60 -6.12
C SER A 264 11.32 -21.91 -6.85
N LYS A 265 12.45 -21.94 -7.57
CA LYS A 265 12.76 -23.09 -8.45
C LYS A 265 12.89 -24.42 -7.68
N PRO A 266 13.62 -24.51 -6.56
CA PRO A 266 13.75 -25.77 -5.81
C PRO A 266 12.41 -26.23 -5.22
N HIS A 267 11.55 -25.28 -4.86
CA HIS A 267 10.31 -25.52 -4.13
C HIS A 267 9.06 -25.53 -5.01
N ARG A 268 9.21 -25.45 -6.34
CA ARG A 268 8.08 -25.24 -7.27
C ARG A 268 7.01 -26.31 -7.15
N ASP A 269 7.42 -27.58 -7.13
CA ASP A 269 6.48 -28.70 -7.09
C ASP A 269 5.80 -28.82 -5.73
N LEU A 270 6.52 -28.53 -4.63
CA LEU A 270 5.94 -28.44 -3.30
C LEU A 270 4.89 -27.34 -3.22
N LEU A 271 5.22 -26.11 -3.65
CA LEU A 271 4.28 -24.98 -3.64
C LEU A 271 3.05 -25.28 -4.50
N LYS A 272 3.21 -25.94 -5.65
CA LYS A 272 2.10 -26.37 -6.49
C LYS A 272 1.22 -27.41 -5.80
N THR A 273 1.83 -28.39 -5.14
CA THR A 273 1.12 -29.45 -4.38
C THR A 273 0.29 -28.85 -3.25
N LEU A 274 0.82 -27.84 -2.56
CA LEU A 274 0.14 -27.15 -1.47
C LEU A 274 -0.82 -26.04 -1.94
N GLY A 275 -0.85 -25.72 -3.24
CA GLY A 275 -1.61 -24.56 -3.75
C GLY A 275 -1.13 -23.21 -3.19
N PHE A 276 0.14 -23.11 -2.76
CA PHE A 276 0.67 -21.92 -2.10
C PHE A 276 1.08 -20.85 -3.12
N VAL A 277 0.22 -19.84 -3.31
CA VAL A 277 0.30 -18.86 -4.41
C VAL A 277 0.49 -17.40 -3.97
N ARG A 278 0.99 -17.18 -2.74
CA ARG A 278 1.26 -15.85 -2.18
C ARG A 278 2.64 -15.77 -1.56
N GLN A 279 3.14 -14.56 -1.28
CA GLN A 279 4.34 -14.41 -0.47
C GLN A 279 4.14 -15.04 0.92
N ALA A 280 5.04 -15.96 1.32
CA ALA A 280 5.10 -16.54 2.65
C ALA A 280 5.56 -15.49 3.67
N LEU A 281 4.69 -14.52 3.96
CA LEU A 281 4.92 -13.37 4.80
C LEU A 281 3.70 -13.13 5.69
N HIS A 282 3.94 -12.95 6.99
CA HIS A 282 2.92 -12.77 8.01
C HIS A 282 3.37 -11.73 9.06
N ALA A 283 2.55 -10.74 9.35
CA ALA A 283 2.79 -9.70 10.36
C ALA A 283 2.53 -10.27 11.78
N ALA A 284 3.54 -10.96 12.32
CA ALA A 284 3.42 -11.79 13.52
C ALA A 284 3.42 -11.00 14.83
N LYS A 285 4.07 -9.83 14.90
CA LYS A 285 4.10 -9.00 16.12
C LYS A 285 3.88 -7.54 15.82
N LEU A 286 3.10 -6.90 16.69
CA LEU A 286 2.82 -5.47 16.66
C LEU A 286 2.86 -4.90 18.08
N GLY A 287 3.73 -3.94 18.33
CA GLY A 287 3.86 -3.28 19.63
C GLY A 287 3.95 -1.77 19.52
N PHE A 288 3.17 -1.06 20.32
CA PHE A 288 3.10 0.40 20.31
C PHE A 288 2.64 0.95 21.66
N THR A 289 2.81 2.24 21.87
CA THR A 289 2.28 2.92 23.04
C THR A 289 0.85 3.36 22.75
N HIS A 290 -0.11 2.97 23.59
CA HIS A 290 -1.50 3.32 23.40
C HIS A 290 -1.66 4.85 23.34
N PRO A 291 -2.26 5.44 22.28
CA PRO A 291 -2.29 6.89 22.07
C PRO A 291 -2.93 7.71 23.19
N VAL A 292 -3.92 7.14 23.88
CA VAL A 292 -4.67 7.82 24.96
C VAL A 292 -4.09 7.44 26.32
N THR A 293 -4.29 6.19 26.76
CA THR A 293 -3.83 5.68 28.06
C THR A 293 -2.31 5.66 28.29
N LYS A 294 -1.49 5.76 27.23
CA LYS A 294 -0.02 5.70 27.28
C LYS A 294 0.60 4.39 27.76
N HIS A 295 -0.19 3.35 27.98
CA HIS A 295 0.34 2.01 28.28
C HIS A 295 1.01 1.39 27.05
N ARG A 296 2.07 0.60 27.26
CA ARG A 296 2.68 -0.17 26.18
C ARG A 296 1.80 -1.40 25.89
N LEU A 297 1.39 -1.54 24.64
CA LEU A 297 0.65 -2.69 24.14
C LEU A 297 1.55 -3.52 23.22
N SER A 298 1.35 -4.84 23.23
CA SER A 298 2.08 -5.79 22.40
C SER A 298 1.18 -6.97 22.06
N PHE A 299 1.06 -7.26 20.79
CA PHE A 299 0.22 -8.32 20.24
C PHE A 299 1.07 -9.29 19.45
N SER A 300 0.69 -10.56 19.48
CA SER A 300 1.29 -11.62 18.68
C SER A 300 0.19 -12.37 17.93
N SER A 301 0.46 -12.70 16.68
CA SER A 301 -0.36 -13.59 15.85
C SER A 301 0.48 -14.81 15.46
N GLY A 302 -0.17 -15.97 15.51
CA GLY A 302 0.43 -17.23 15.10
C GLY A 302 0.59 -17.33 13.59
N MET A 303 1.56 -18.12 13.13
CA MET A 303 1.70 -18.39 11.70
C MET A 303 0.39 -18.96 11.13
N PRO A 304 -0.15 -18.38 10.04
CA PRO A 304 -1.42 -18.84 9.47
C PRO A 304 -1.26 -20.27 8.90
N ALA A 305 -2.38 -21.00 8.85
CA ALA A 305 -2.40 -22.43 8.55
C ALA A 305 -1.66 -22.80 7.24
N ASP A 306 -1.82 -22.00 6.18
CA ASP A 306 -1.17 -22.22 4.90
C ASP A 306 0.38 -22.12 4.98
N MET A 307 0.89 -21.13 5.72
CA MET A 307 2.32 -21.00 5.99
C MET A 307 2.82 -22.07 6.96
N GLN A 308 2.02 -22.45 7.95
CA GLN A 308 2.38 -23.49 8.91
C GLN A 308 2.53 -24.85 8.21
N GLU A 309 1.64 -25.17 7.26
CA GLU A 309 1.76 -26.37 6.44
C GLU A 309 3.02 -26.32 5.56
N LEU A 310 3.28 -25.20 4.88
CA LEU A 310 4.51 -25.00 4.11
C LEU A 310 5.76 -25.18 4.98
N PHE A 311 5.78 -24.54 6.15
CA PHE A 311 6.87 -24.66 7.12
C PHE A 311 7.10 -26.11 7.52
N ASN A 312 6.06 -26.83 7.95
CA ASN A 312 6.15 -28.23 8.37
C ASN A 312 6.73 -29.15 7.29
N ARG A 313 6.45 -28.87 6.00
CA ARG A 313 6.97 -29.64 4.87
C ARG A 313 8.43 -29.33 4.54
N LEU A 314 8.94 -28.19 4.98
CA LEU A 314 10.32 -27.73 4.75
C LEU A 314 11.23 -27.96 5.95
N ARG A 315 10.70 -28.29 7.14
CA ARG A 315 11.53 -28.61 8.31
C ARG A 315 12.40 -29.84 8.04
N VAL A 316 13.63 -29.76 8.52
CA VAL A 316 14.65 -30.83 8.46
C VAL A 316 14.80 -31.52 9.80
#